data_AF-A0A4W4DT86-F1
#
_entry.id   AF-A0A4W4DT86-F1
#
_cell.length_a   1.000
_cell.length_b   1.000
_cell.length_c   1.000
_cell.angle_alpha   90.00
_cell.angle_beta   90.00
_cell.angle_gamma   90.00
#
_symmetry.space_group_name_H-M   'P 1'
#
loop_
_entity.id
_entity.type
_entity.pdbx_description
1 polymer ?
#
loop_
_entity_poly.entity_id
_entity_poly.type
_entity_poly.pdbx_seq_one_letter_code
_entity_poly.pdbx_strand_id
1 'polypeptide(L)'
;MNAWLCRHNFLLCLSWFLWLCKHNLLVCVLCKTFSGSVAIVACSELESQEPQLPPLDPVDCSLSVWSSWTRCDPCLKKRFRYARLLQPSQFGGEPCHELGREEESCAPPSRYSCRTPTPLCQGFQCTSTGRCILEGLRCNGDDDCGDGSDEQACKKVFKACTQPTEEYYGIENLAKGINVLSSNLEGVVLDNRYYAGGCLPHFIQDIRFRKPYNLQQYTLETKGSYDFKLEAYDSYKEYSEHTMRASLSKTTVSFGIAVPGVFELGYNYNDSKYRKSEKKLRRYSGMKSQFIHAHSQLELVHYALKTENLMLYTDFLSRLRALPLEYAYGEYRQLYSDYGTHYITEATLGGDFVYTLVLNKDRLEQSGYSLNDAKTCVQMALKVGANIKGVYVSAGVSGGRCSGLLKEFGETHSSFVEDYVAVVRGGDSETVARLAAKQLPTPDLMQLWGDAVHYNPDIIHSKMVPLYELVTTWDFTSANTLKKNLRRALAEYLSESSSCRCSPCLNNGIAVLKGTRCECICPAGTRGLSCETTLRSGKTVDGNWSCWSEWSACSGQTKRRTRHCTNPVPQNGGVACPGPLEESTDC
;
A
#
# COMPACT_ATOMS: atom_id res chain seq x y z
N MET A 1 32.54 -71.22 -28.49
CA MET A 1 33.36 -70.07 -28.03
C MET A 1 32.73 -68.80 -28.58
N ASN A 2 31.86 -68.12 -27.82
CA ASN A 2 31.42 -66.72 -28.01
C ASN A 2 30.35 -66.37 -26.97
N ALA A 3 30.69 -66.52 -25.68
CA ALA A 3 29.85 -66.08 -24.56
C ALA A 3 30.56 -65.05 -23.66
N TRP A 4 31.65 -64.45 -24.15
CA TRP A 4 32.48 -63.52 -23.36
C TRP A 4 32.62 -62.11 -23.97
N LEU A 5 32.02 -61.83 -25.14
CA LEU A 5 32.05 -60.50 -25.76
C LEU A 5 30.76 -59.67 -25.58
N CYS A 6 29.67 -60.23 -25.07
CA CYS A 6 28.42 -59.48 -24.88
C CYS A 6 28.25 -58.81 -23.50
N ARG A 7 29.23 -58.91 -22.59
CA ARG A 7 29.14 -58.30 -21.24
C ARG A 7 29.86 -56.97 -21.07
N HIS A 8 30.75 -56.59 -22.00
CA HIS A 8 31.54 -55.36 -21.83
C HIS A 8 30.96 -54.10 -22.48
N ASN A 9 30.03 -54.22 -23.44
CA ASN A 9 29.43 -53.06 -24.13
C ASN A 9 28.13 -52.54 -23.51
N PHE A 10 27.52 -53.25 -22.55
CA PHE A 10 26.31 -52.78 -21.88
C PHE A 10 26.61 -51.71 -20.80
N LEU A 11 27.79 -51.79 -20.17
CA LEU A 11 28.21 -50.84 -19.12
C LEU A 11 28.70 -49.49 -19.66
N LEU A 12 29.20 -49.46 -20.91
CA LEU A 12 29.63 -48.20 -21.55
C LEU A 12 28.45 -47.38 -22.09
N CYS A 13 27.35 -48.00 -22.50
CA CYS A 13 26.13 -47.27 -22.87
C CYS A 13 25.42 -46.65 -21.64
N LEU A 14 25.45 -47.33 -20.49
CA LEU A 14 24.83 -46.82 -19.25
C LEU A 14 25.59 -45.64 -18.63
N SER A 15 26.93 -45.61 -18.73
CA SER A 15 27.71 -44.48 -18.20
C SER A 15 27.55 -43.21 -19.04
N TRP A 16 27.34 -43.34 -20.36
CA TRP A 16 27.03 -42.21 -21.24
C TRP A 16 25.59 -41.70 -21.08
N PHE A 17 24.63 -42.59 -20.84
CA PHE A 17 23.23 -42.22 -20.57
C PHE A 17 23.07 -41.41 -19.27
N LEU A 18 23.83 -41.75 -18.23
CA LEU A 18 23.81 -41.01 -16.95
C LEU A 18 24.50 -39.64 -17.02
N TRP A 19 25.42 -39.44 -17.98
CA TRP A 19 26.10 -38.15 -18.15
C TRP A 19 25.27 -37.13 -18.94
N LEU A 20 24.55 -37.58 -19.98
CA LEU A 20 23.71 -36.72 -20.82
C LEU A 20 22.42 -36.24 -20.13
N CYS A 21 21.87 -37.00 -19.18
CA CYS A 21 20.70 -36.58 -18.38
C CYS A 21 21.00 -35.41 -17.42
N LYS A 22 22.28 -35.08 -17.17
CA LYS A 22 22.66 -34.01 -16.23
C LYS A 22 22.80 -32.62 -16.88
N HIS A 23 22.70 -32.52 -18.22
CA HIS A 23 22.96 -31.28 -18.96
C HIS A 23 21.87 -30.81 -19.96
N ASN A 24 20.65 -31.37 -19.89
CA ASN A 24 19.46 -30.83 -20.55
C ASN A 24 19.65 -30.41 -22.03
N LEU A 25 20.25 -31.28 -22.85
CA LEU A 25 20.25 -31.15 -24.31
C LEU A 25 19.34 -32.20 -24.93
N LEU A 26 18.26 -31.74 -25.57
CA LEU A 26 17.41 -32.55 -26.44
C LEU A 26 18.24 -33.16 -27.57
N VAL A 27 18.40 -34.49 -27.58
CA VAL A 27 18.73 -35.25 -28.80
C VAL A 27 17.95 -36.55 -28.77
N CYS A 28 16.94 -36.68 -29.64
CA CYS A 28 16.29 -37.96 -29.93
C CYS A 28 17.31 -38.89 -30.60
N VAL A 29 17.71 -39.97 -29.92
CA VAL A 29 18.54 -41.02 -30.51
C VAL A 29 17.63 -42.09 -31.11
N LEU A 30 17.56 -42.16 -32.45
CA LEU A 30 16.93 -43.26 -33.18
C LEU A 30 17.89 -44.47 -33.21
N CYS A 31 17.53 -45.55 -32.53
CA CYS A 31 18.27 -46.82 -32.60
C CYS A 31 17.58 -47.75 -33.62
N LYS A 32 18.23 -48.06 -34.74
CA LYS A 32 17.76 -49.05 -35.72
C LYS A 32 18.19 -50.46 -35.27
N THR A 33 17.24 -51.32 -34.93
CA THR A 33 17.47 -52.77 -34.83
C THR A 33 17.15 -53.43 -36.17
N PHE A 34 17.91 -54.47 -36.54
CA PHE A 34 17.86 -55.15 -37.85
C PHE A 34 16.63 -56.07 -38.03
N SER A 35 15.54 -55.86 -37.29
CA SER A 35 14.29 -56.60 -37.45
C SER A 35 13.10 -55.72 -37.04
N GLY A 36 12.54 -55.02 -38.03
CA GLY A 36 11.11 -54.86 -38.25
C GLY A 36 10.16 -54.23 -37.22
N SER A 37 10.58 -53.83 -36.02
CA SER A 37 9.64 -53.30 -35.01
C SER A 37 10.15 -52.02 -34.34
N VAL A 38 9.42 -50.92 -34.55
CA VAL A 38 9.64 -49.63 -33.87
C VAL A 38 9.03 -49.72 -32.47
N ALA A 39 9.85 -49.65 -31.42
CA ALA A 39 9.37 -49.46 -30.05
C ALA A 39 9.45 -47.97 -29.70
N ILE A 40 8.28 -47.33 -29.55
CA ILE A 40 8.17 -45.98 -28.99
C ILE A 40 8.24 -46.11 -27.48
N VAL A 41 9.37 -45.74 -26.87
CA VAL A 41 9.46 -45.57 -25.42
C VAL A 41 9.01 -44.13 -25.12
N ALA A 42 7.80 -43.99 -24.61
CA ALA A 42 7.33 -42.73 -24.06
C ALA A 42 8.12 -42.43 -22.77
N CYS A 43 8.95 -41.40 -22.79
CA CYS A 43 9.47 -40.81 -21.55
C CYS A 43 8.30 -40.07 -20.88
N SER A 44 7.74 -40.68 -19.84
CA SER A 44 6.93 -39.94 -18.86
C SER A 44 7.83 -38.92 -18.17
N GLU A 45 7.38 -37.67 -18.09
CA GLU A 45 8.00 -36.64 -17.24
C GLU A 45 8.18 -37.21 -15.83
N LEU A 46 9.41 -37.22 -15.32
CA LEU A 46 9.60 -37.25 -13.88
C LEU A 46 9.06 -35.92 -13.38
N GLU A 47 7.79 -35.88 -12.98
CA GLU A 47 7.30 -34.88 -12.05
C GLU A 47 8.23 -34.92 -10.84
N SER A 48 9.12 -33.94 -10.75
CA SER A 48 9.75 -33.63 -9.48
C SER A 48 8.61 -33.35 -8.52
N GLN A 49 8.32 -34.28 -7.60
CA GLN A 49 7.35 -34.10 -6.53
C GLN A 49 7.79 -32.87 -5.74
N GLU A 50 7.22 -31.72 -6.09
CA GLU A 50 7.35 -30.50 -5.30
C GLU A 50 6.77 -30.83 -3.92
N PRO A 51 7.43 -30.45 -2.81
CA PRO A 51 6.83 -30.56 -1.49
C PRO A 51 5.50 -29.80 -1.46
N GLN A 52 4.39 -30.53 -1.53
CA GLN A 52 3.04 -29.98 -1.51
C GLN A 52 2.50 -30.10 -0.08
N LEU A 53 2.29 -28.95 0.56
CA LEU A 53 1.35 -28.91 1.68
C LEU A 53 -0.06 -29.08 1.08
N PRO A 54 -0.98 -29.78 1.77
CA PRO A 54 -2.36 -29.83 1.31
C PRO A 54 -2.89 -28.40 1.19
N PRO A 55 -3.56 -28.03 0.08
CA PRO A 55 -4.20 -26.74 -0.03
C PRO A 55 -5.20 -26.58 1.13
N LEU A 56 -5.30 -25.36 1.65
CA LEU A 56 -6.29 -25.06 2.67
C LEU A 56 -7.69 -25.15 2.08
N ASP A 57 -8.64 -25.64 2.88
CA ASP A 57 -10.03 -25.79 2.45
C ASP A 57 -10.63 -24.42 2.05
N PRO A 58 -11.48 -24.37 1.01
CA PRO A 58 -12.21 -23.17 0.64
C PRO A 58 -13.00 -22.64 1.83
N VAL A 59 -12.92 -21.33 2.04
CA VAL A 59 -13.68 -20.63 3.07
C VAL A 59 -14.70 -19.76 2.37
N ASP A 60 -15.97 -20.10 2.55
CA ASP A 60 -17.07 -19.32 1.98
C ASP A 60 -17.33 -18.06 2.80
N CYS A 61 -17.78 -17.02 2.10
CA CYS A 61 -18.16 -15.77 2.74
C CYS A 61 -19.45 -15.96 3.54
N SER A 62 -19.50 -15.45 4.76
CA SER A 62 -20.72 -15.44 5.56
C SER A 62 -21.03 -14.05 6.13
N LEU A 63 -22.30 -13.67 6.02
CA LEU A 63 -22.86 -12.44 6.58
C LEU A 63 -23.69 -12.75 7.83
N SER A 64 -23.81 -11.78 8.72
CA SER A 64 -24.69 -11.87 9.87
C SER A 64 -26.16 -11.91 9.45
N VAL A 65 -27.02 -12.31 10.39
CA VAL A 65 -28.46 -12.03 10.23
C VAL A 65 -28.65 -10.53 10.05
N TRP A 66 -29.62 -10.16 9.21
CA TRP A 66 -30.01 -8.79 8.99
C TRP A 66 -30.39 -8.09 10.31
N SER A 67 -29.95 -6.85 10.46
CA SER A 67 -30.43 -5.98 11.54
C SER A 67 -31.94 -5.75 11.42
N SER A 68 -32.58 -5.39 12.53
CA SER A 68 -33.91 -4.79 12.45
C SER A 68 -33.89 -3.56 11.56
N TRP A 69 -34.98 -3.33 10.82
CA TRP A 69 -35.16 -2.08 10.08
C TRP A 69 -35.10 -0.88 11.03
N THR A 70 -34.39 0.16 10.62
CA THR A 70 -34.46 1.46 11.30
C THR A 70 -35.87 2.04 11.18
N ARG A 71 -36.16 3.06 11.99
CA ARG A 71 -37.37 3.85 11.77
C ARG A 71 -37.24 4.58 10.44
N CYS A 72 -38.38 5.00 9.92
CA CYS A 72 -38.41 5.81 8.72
C CYS A 72 -37.77 7.18 8.99
N ASP A 73 -36.69 7.50 8.27
CA ASP A 73 -36.05 8.80 8.38
C ASP A 73 -36.98 9.89 7.81
N PRO A 74 -37.38 10.92 8.60
CA PRO A 74 -38.31 11.95 8.13
C PRO A 74 -37.79 12.79 6.97
N CYS A 75 -36.47 12.91 6.82
CA CYS A 75 -35.82 13.71 5.79
C CYS A 75 -35.55 12.89 4.52
N LEU A 76 -35.00 11.68 4.68
CA LEU A 76 -34.68 10.81 3.54
C LEU A 76 -35.90 10.05 3.01
N LYS A 77 -36.96 9.90 3.81
CA LYS A 77 -38.14 9.07 3.53
C LYS A 77 -37.76 7.62 3.21
N LYS A 78 -36.72 7.14 3.86
CA LYS A 78 -36.17 5.79 3.73
C LYS A 78 -35.91 5.17 5.09
N ARG A 79 -35.96 3.84 5.14
CA ARG A 79 -35.48 3.02 6.26
C ARG A 79 -34.37 2.11 5.77
N PHE A 80 -33.50 1.72 6.69
CA PHE A 80 -32.26 1.00 6.38
C PHE A 80 -32.14 -0.25 7.24
N ARG A 81 -31.48 -1.28 6.71
CA ARG A 81 -30.99 -2.42 7.48
C ARG A 81 -29.65 -2.87 6.91
N TYR A 82 -28.87 -3.55 7.73
CA TYR A 82 -27.55 -4.01 7.32
C TYR A 82 -27.22 -5.39 7.89
N ALA A 83 -26.31 -6.07 7.22
CA ALA A 83 -25.64 -7.28 7.67
C ALA A 83 -24.13 -7.01 7.76
N ARG A 84 -23.48 -7.61 8.75
CA ARG A 84 -22.03 -7.52 8.97
C ARG A 84 -21.35 -8.72 8.34
N LEU A 85 -20.18 -8.53 7.76
CA LEU A 85 -19.30 -9.61 7.37
C LEU A 85 -18.87 -10.36 8.62
N LEU A 86 -19.20 -11.64 8.73
CA LEU A 86 -18.75 -12.52 9.82
C LEU A 86 -17.49 -13.29 9.41
N GLN A 87 -17.45 -13.74 8.17
CA GLN A 87 -16.31 -14.46 7.61
C GLN A 87 -16.07 -14.00 6.17
N PRO A 88 -14.87 -13.51 5.84
CA PRO A 88 -14.51 -13.22 4.47
C PRO A 88 -14.30 -14.51 3.67
N SER A 89 -14.55 -14.48 2.37
CA SER A 89 -14.19 -15.63 1.53
C SER A 89 -12.68 -15.76 1.36
N GLN A 90 -12.18 -16.99 1.30
CA GLN A 90 -10.76 -17.27 1.13
C GLN A 90 -10.54 -18.60 0.40
N PHE A 91 -9.36 -18.76 -0.20
CA PHE A 91 -8.90 -20.01 -0.85
C PHE A 91 -9.85 -20.55 -1.93
N GLY A 92 -10.58 -19.67 -2.61
CA GLY A 92 -11.51 -20.05 -3.67
C GLY A 92 -12.94 -20.34 -3.21
N GLY A 93 -13.28 -20.07 -1.94
CA GLY A 93 -14.66 -20.13 -1.46
C GLY A 93 -15.56 -19.06 -2.08
N GLU A 94 -16.87 -19.26 -1.97
CA GLU A 94 -17.89 -18.43 -2.61
C GLU A 94 -17.88 -16.99 -2.04
N PRO A 95 -17.76 -15.95 -2.88
CA PRO A 95 -17.77 -14.57 -2.43
C PRO A 95 -19.19 -14.08 -2.09
N CYS A 96 -19.31 -13.16 -1.12
CA CYS A 96 -20.57 -12.47 -0.90
C CYS A 96 -20.85 -11.50 -2.07
N HIS A 97 -21.93 -11.75 -2.83
CA HIS A 97 -22.36 -10.89 -3.94
C HIS A 97 -22.90 -9.54 -3.49
N GLU A 98 -23.43 -9.45 -2.28
CA GLU A 98 -24.00 -8.23 -1.71
C GLU A 98 -23.24 -7.78 -0.46
N LEU A 99 -23.00 -6.47 -0.33
CA LEU A 99 -22.32 -5.86 0.82
C LEU A 99 -23.25 -5.71 2.04
N GLY A 100 -24.26 -6.59 2.20
CA GLY A 100 -25.14 -6.61 3.36
C GLY A 100 -25.76 -5.24 3.69
N ARG A 101 -26.33 -4.56 2.70
CA ARG A 101 -26.95 -3.23 2.83
C ARG A 101 -28.25 -3.22 2.05
N GLU A 102 -29.33 -2.80 2.70
CA GLU A 102 -30.62 -2.59 2.04
C GLU A 102 -31.27 -1.28 2.49
N GLU A 103 -31.93 -0.62 1.55
CA GLU A 103 -32.73 0.58 1.75
C GLU A 103 -34.14 0.39 1.19
N GLU A 104 -35.13 0.97 1.85
CA GLU A 104 -36.54 0.89 1.41
C GLU A 104 -37.24 2.22 1.63
N SER A 105 -38.06 2.64 0.67
CA SER A 105 -38.91 3.83 0.76
C SER A 105 -39.98 3.66 1.85
N CYS A 106 -40.23 4.70 2.63
CA CYS A 106 -41.21 4.68 3.70
C CYS A 106 -41.88 6.04 3.91
N ALA A 107 -43.07 6.04 4.51
CA ALA A 107 -43.77 7.26 4.90
C ALA A 107 -43.54 7.55 6.40
N PRO A 108 -42.87 8.66 6.77
CA PRO A 108 -42.68 9.00 8.17
C PRO A 108 -44.02 9.40 8.82
N PRO A 109 -44.25 9.08 10.11
CA PRO A 109 -45.45 9.50 10.83
C PRO A 109 -45.60 11.03 10.84
N SER A 110 -46.84 11.53 10.70
CA SER A 110 -47.15 12.97 10.60
C SER A 110 -46.64 13.83 11.76
N ARG A 111 -46.40 13.23 12.94
CA ARG A 111 -45.81 13.92 14.10
C ARG A 111 -44.32 14.25 13.96
N TYR A 112 -43.63 13.65 13.00
CA TYR A 112 -42.20 13.86 12.76
C TYR A 112 -42.01 14.66 11.48
N SER A 113 -41.66 15.93 11.60
CA SER A 113 -41.27 16.77 10.46
C SER A 113 -39.76 16.76 10.28
N CYS A 114 -39.31 16.75 9.03
CA CYS A 114 -37.90 16.99 8.73
C CYS A 114 -37.57 18.45 9.09
N ARG A 115 -36.69 18.64 10.08
CA ARG A 115 -35.99 19.92 10.24
C ARG A 115 -34.93 19.94 9.15
N THR A 116 -34.86 21.02 8.36
CA THR A 116 -33.92 21.12 7.23
C THR A 116 -32.52 20.67 7.65
N PRO A 117 -31.97 19.61 7.03
CA PRO A 117 -30.69 19.03 7.45
C PRO A 117 -29.52 19.97 7.12
N THR A 118 -29.74 20.92 6.21
CA THR A 118 -28.82 21.98 5.85
C THR A 118 -29.20 23.29 6.54
N PRO A 119 -28.21 24.06 7.05
CA PRO A 119 -28.47 25.42 7.53
C PRO A 119 -28.97 26.30 6.37
N LEU A 120 -29.68 27.39 6.70
CA LEU A 120 -30.09 28.35 5.68
C LEU A 120 -28.85 28.94 5.00
N CYS A 121 -28.80 28.82 3.67
CA CYS A 121 -27.76 29.46 2.88
C CYS A 121 -27.98 30.97 2.87
N GLN A 122 -26.99 31.74 3.34
CA GLN A 122 -27.04 33.20 3.34
C GLN A 122 -26.65 33.82 2.00
N GLY A 123 -25.97 33.07 1.13
CA GLY A 123 -25.57 33.48 -0.21
C GLY A 123 -26.29 32.67 -1.30
N PHE A 124 -25.56 32.34 -2.35
CA PHE A 124 -26.09 31.59 -3.48
C PHE A 124 -26.01 30.08 -3.23
N GLN A 125 -27.13 29.40 -3.40
CA GLN A 125 -27.20 27.95 -3.31
C GLN A 125 -27.09 27.35 -4.71
N CYS A 126 -26.07 26.52 -4.91
CA CYS A 126 -25.81 25.83 -6.17
C CYS A 126 -26.94 24.85 -6.50
N THR A 127 -27.28 24.74 -7.79
CA THR A 127 -28.49 24.05 -8.25
C THR A 127 -28.46 22.55 -8.00
N SER A 128 -27.36 21.89 -8.36
CA SER A 128 -27.26 20.41 -8.34
C SER A 128 -26.56 19.91 -7.09
N THR A 129 -25.47 20.59 -6.69
CA THR A 129 -24.64 20.18 -5.55
C THR A 129 -25.21 20.63 -4.21
N GLY A 130 -26.08 21.65 -4.21
CA GLY A 130 -26.63 22.26 -3.00
C GLY A 130 -25.56 22.89 -2.10
N ARG A 131 -24.35 23.16 -2.62
CA ARG A 131 -23.31 23.92 -1.93
C ARG A 131 -23.77 25.37 -1.74
N CYS A 132 -23.41 25.98 -0.62
CA CYS A 132 -23.69 27.39 -0.36
C CYS A 132 -22.41 28.19 -0.57
N ILE A 133 -22.43 29.12 -1.52
CA ILE A 133 -21.30 30.01 -1.82
C ILE A 133 -21.68 31.47 -1.52
N LEU A 134 -20.68 32.32 -1.35
CA LEU A 134 -20.92 33.76 -1.16
C LEU A 134 -21.45 34.40 -2.45
N GLU A 135 -22.36 35.36 -2.33
CA GLU A 135 -22.96 36.03 -3.50
C GLU A 135 -21.93 36.70 -4.42
N GLY A 136 -20.81 37.16 -3.84
CA GLY A 136 -19.70 37.78 -4.58
C GLY A 136 -18.86 36.81 -5.40
N LEU A 137 -19.09 35.50 -5.28
CA LEU A 137 -18.42 34.47 -6.08
C LEU A 137 -19.16 34.16 -7.38
N ARG A 138 -20.38 34.68 -7.56
CA ARG A 138 -21.13 34.49 -8.81
C ARG A 138 -20.52 35.29 -9.94
N CYS A 139 -20.46 34.71 -11.13
CA CYS A 139 -19.97 35.35 -12.34
C CYS A 139 -18.53 35.86 -12.17
N ASN A 140 -17.69 35.15 -11.42
CA ASN A 140 -16.29 35.49 -11.15
C ASN A 140 -15.32 34.76 -12.10
N GLY A 141 -15.84 33.89 -12.98
CA GLY A 141 -15.08 33.09 -13.93
C GLY A 141 -14.47 31.80 -13.37
N ASP A 142 -14.74 31.48 -12.10
CA ASP A 142 -14.36 30.23 -11.44
C ASP A 142 -15.62 29.37 -11.20
N ASP A 143 -15.49 28.04 -11.26
CA ASP A 143 -16.57 27.13 -10.87
C ASP A 143 -16.50 26.83 -9.38
N ASP A 144 -17.09 27.71 -8.56
CA ASP A 144 -17.13 27.55 -7.09
C ASP A 144 -18.22 26.56 -6.66
N CYS A 145 -19.23 26.33 -7.50
CA CYS A 145 -20.31 25.38 -7.25
C CYS A 145 -19.96 23.91 -7.55
N GLY A 146 -18.97 23.67 -8.43
CA GLY A 146 -18.58 22.36 -8.97
C GLY A 146 -19.52 21.81 -10.06
N ASP A 147 -20.65 22.49 -10.29
CA ASP A 147 -21.60 22.21 -11.39
C ASP A 147 -21.75 23.41 -12.35
N GLY A 148 -20.94 24.46 -12.17
CA GLY A 148 -20.95 25.69 -12.93
C GLY A 148 -22.23 26.52 -12.82
N SER A 149 -23.09 26.28 -11.83
CA SER A 149 -24.37 27.01 -11.70
C SER A 149 -24.23 28.48 -11.28
N ASP A 150 -23.12 28.83 -10.65
CA ASP A 150 -22.68 30.18 -10.29
C ASP A 150 -22.23 31.02 -11.49
N GLU A 151 -21.76 30.37 -12.54
CA GLU A 151 -21.29 31.01 -13.78
C GLU A 151 -22.34 31.04 -14.91
N GLN A 152 -23.58 30.62 -14.59
CA GLN A 152 -24.70 30.65 -15.53
C GLN A 152 -25.45 31.98 -15.50
N ALA A 153 -25.98 32.39 -16.65
CA ALA A 153 -26.77 33.62 -16.83
C ALA A 153 -26.05 34.93 -16.43
N CYS A 154 -24.72 34.96 -16.55
CA CYS A 154 -23.89 36.12 -16.24
C CYS A 154 -23.90 37.16 -17.36
N LYS A 155 -24.30 38.40 -17.05
CA LYS A 155 -24.23 39.53 -18.01
C LYS A 155 -22.80 40.03 -18.22
N LYS A 156 -21.97 39.95 -17.18
CA LYS A 156 -20.55 40.32 -17.15
C LYS A 156 -19.83 39.34 -16.23
N VAL A 157 -18.63 38.94 -16.61
CA VAL A 157 -17.77 38.04 -15.82
C VAL A 157 -16.61 38.86 -15.26
N PHE A 158 -16.48 38.89 -13.94
CA PHE A 158 -15.40 39.59 -13.25
C PHE A 158 -14.32 38.58 -12.85
N LYS A 159 -13.38 38.32 -13.77
CA LYS A 159 -12.32 37.33 -13.53
C LYS A 159 -11.52 37.66 -12.27
N ALA A 160 -11.53 36.73 -11.31
CA ALA A 160 -10.69 36.82 -10.11
C ALA A 160 -9.19 36.84 -10.46
N CYS A 161 -8.79 36.05 -11.46
CA CYS A 161 -7.44 36.02 -12.02
C CYS A 161 -7.39 36.65 -13.41
N THR A 162 -6.56 37.69 -13.59
CA THR A 162 -6.34 38.32 -14.91
C THR A 162 -5.29 37.61 -15.76
N GLN A 163 -4.43 36.81 -15.13
CA GLN A 163 -3.32 36.10 -15.77
C GLN A 163 -3.45 34.59 -15.48
N PRO A 164 -2.97 33.72 -16.38
CA PRO A 164 -3.04 32.28 -16.19
C PRO A 164 -2.22 31.86 -14.97
N THR A 165 -2.72 30.87 -14.25
CA THR A 165 -2.12 30.31 -13.03
C THR A 165 -2.18 28.80 -13.09
N GLU A 166 -1.18 28.14 -12.53
CA GLU A 166 -1.11 26.68 -12.42
C GLU A 166 -1.66 26.19 -11.06
N GLU A 167 -2.17 24.96 -11.04
CA GLU A 167 -2.45 24.21 -9.82
C GLU A 167 -1.15 23.65 -9.24
N TYR A 168 -1.07 23.47 -7.91
CA TYR A 168 0.08 22.81 -7.32
C TYR A 168 0.21 21.36 -7.80
N TYR A 169 1.43 20.95 -8.13
CA TYR A 169 1.70 19.58 -8.56
C TYR A 169 1.31 18.57 -7.46
N GLY A 170 0.57 17.52 -7.85
CA GLY A 170 0.11 16.47 -6.96
C GLY A 170 -1.00 16.87 -5.98
N ILE A 171 -1.59 18.07 -6.08
CA ILE A 171 -2.58 18.57 -5.12
C ILE A 171 -3.86 17.73 -5.02
N GLU A 172 -4.24 17.07 -6.13
CA GLU A 172 -5.40 16.18 -6.17
C GLU A 172 -5.25 15.00 -5.21
N ASN A 173 -4.06 14.42 -5.10
CA ASN A 173 -3.81 13.28 -4.21
C ASN A 173 -3.88 13.69 -2.73
N LEU A 174 -3.56 14.95 -2.41
CA LEU A 174 -3.71 15.51 -1.06
C LEU A 174 -5.17 15.83 -0.70
N ALA A 175 -6.05 15.92 -1.68
CA ALA A 175 -7.49 16.15 -1.50
C ALA A 175 -8.29 14.86 -1.28
N LYS A 176 -7.68 13.70 -1.57
CA LYS A 176 -8.30 12.38 -1.43
C LYS A 176 -8.30 11.92 0.03
N GLY A 177 -9.35 11.19 0.40
CA GLY A 177 -9.35 10.47 1.65
C GLY A 177 -8.47 9.24 1.56
N ILE A 178 -8.05 8.72 2.72
CA ILE A 178 -7.12 7.60 2.81
C ILE A 178 -7.67 6.53 3.74
N ASN A 179 -7.57 5.28 3.32
CA ASN A 179 -7.87 4.14 4.17
C ASN A 179 -6.61 3.71 4.93
N VAL A 180 -6.54 3.97 6.24
CA VAL A 180 -5.34 3.67 7.05
C VAL A 180 -4.99 2.19 7.17
N LEU A 181 -5.95 1.28 6.93
CA LEU A 181 -5.70 -0.17 6.96
C LEU A 181 -5.02 -0.69 5.69
N SER A 182 -5.14 0.02 4.59
CA SER A 182 -4.54 -0.36 3.31
C SER A 182 -3.55 0.68 2.78
N SER A 183 -3.48 1.87 3.38
CA SER A 183 -2.77 3.04 2.85
C SER A 183 -3.17 3.40 1.40
N ASN A 184 -4.39 3.05 0.99
CA ASN A 184 -4.93 3.43 -0.31
C ASN A 184 -5.51 4.84 -0.27
N LEU A 185 -5.24 5.63 -1.32
CA LEU A 185 -6.01 6.85 -1.60
C LEU A 185 -7.34 6.43 -2.23
N GLU A 186 -8.43 6.95 -1.67
CA GLU A 186 -9.80 6.65 -2.07
C GLU A 186 -10.43 7.92 -2.71
N GLY A 187 -11.75 8.07 -2.63
CA GLY A 187 -12.47 9.23 -3.18
C GLY A 187 -12.01 10.59 -2.64
N VAL A 188 -12.27 11.64 -3.42
CA VAL A 188 -11.94 13.03 -3.06
C VAL A 188 -12.85 13.52 -1.94
N VAL A 189 -12.27 14.05 -0.87
CA VAL A 189 -13.01 14.52 0.33
C VAL A 189 -12.94 16.03 0.51
N LEU A 190 -11.85 16.66 0.06
CA LEU A 190 -11.64 18.10 0.12
C LEU A 190 -11.66 18.73 -1.27
N ASP A 191 -12.21 19.94 -1.37
CA ASP A 191 -12.20 20.68 -2.62
C ASP A 191 -10.96 21.59 -2.71
N ASN A 192 -9.85 21.03 -3.17
CA ASN A 192 -8.63 21.79 -3.42
C ASN A 192 -8.64 22.56 -4.75
N ARG A 193 -9.79 22.65 -5.44
CA ARG A 193 -10.02 23.53 -6.61
C ARG A 193 -10.90 24.72 -6.28
N TYR A 194 -11.44 24.79 -5.06
CA TYR A 194 -12.14 25.97 -4.55
C TYR A 194 -11.13 27.05 -4.12
N TYR A 195 -11.31 28.29 -4.59
CA TYR A 195 -10.40 29.41 -4.32
C TYR A 195 -11.01 30.55 -3.50
N ALA A 196 -12.33 30.52 -3.25
CA ALA A 196 -13.05 31.58 -2.54
C ALA A 196 -12.81 32.99 -3.13
N GLY A 197 -12.74 33.10 -4.46
CA GLY A 197 -12.45 34.35 -5.17
C GLY A 197 -11.02 34.86 -5.01
N GLY A 198 -10.16 34.14 -4.28
CA GLY A 198 -8.76 34.47 -4.10
C GLY A 198 -7.94 34.21 -5.36
N CYS A 199 -7.06 35.15 -5.71
CA CYS A 199 -6.09 34.98 -6.79
C CYS A 199 -4.71 35.56 -6.40
N LEU A 200 -4.29 35.38 -5.14
CA LEU A 200 -2.94 35.78 -4.75
C LEU A 200 -1.94 34.82 -5.42
N PRO A 201 -1.08 35.32 -6.33
CA PRO A 201 -0.11 34.47 -7.00
C PRO A 201 0.95 34.02 -6.00
N HIS A 202 1.22 32.73 -5.99
CA HIS A 202 2.35 32.16 -5.28
C HIS A 202 3.40 31.73 -6.30
N PHE A 203 4.54 32.41 -6.30
CA PHE A 203 5.63 32.11 -7.22
C PHE A 203 6.53 31.05 -6.61
N ILE A 204 6.68 29.93 -7.31
CA ILE A 204 7.67 28.91 -7.01
C ILE A 204 8.55 28.84 -8.26
N GLN A 205 9.80 29.27 -8.13
CA GLN A 205 10.68 29.57 -9.26
C GLN A 205 10.02 30.62 -10.17
N ASP A 206 9.87 30.35 -11.46
CA ASP A 206 9.27 31.25 -12.46
C ASP A 206 7.79 30.94 -12.77
N ILE A 207 7.22 29.94 -12.09
CA ILE A 207 5.84 29.49 -12.32
C ILE A 207 4.91 30.16 -11.32
N ARG A 208 3.78 30.64 -11.84
CA ARG A 208 2.72 31.26 -11.05
C ARG A 208 1.69 30.23 -10.64
N PHE A 209 1.72 29.84 -9.37
CA PHE A 209 0.70 28.98 -8.78
C PHE A 209 -0.44 29.78 -8.16
N ARG A 210 -1.65 29.21 -8.18
CA ARG A 210 -2.81 29.71 -7.44
C ARG A 210 -2.99 28.88 -6.19
N LYS A 211 -2.94 29.53 -5.01
CA LYS A 211 -3.15 28.83 -3.74
C LYS A 211 -4.64 28.53 -3.53
N PRO A 212 -5.06 27.25 -3.41
CA PRO A 212 -6.44 26.91 -3.09
C PRO A 212 -6.86 27.39 -1.71
N TYR A 213 -8.17 27.56 -1.52
CA TYR A 213 -8.72 28.08 -0.27
C TYR A 213 -8.44 27.16 0.91
N ASN A 214 -8.48 25.83 0.75
CA ASN A 214 -8.28 24.89 1.86
C ASN A 214 -6.85 24.90 2.42
N LEU A 215 -5.88 25.39 1.65
CA LEU A 215 -4.48 25.33 2.01
C LEU A 215 -4.09 26.48 2.93
N GLN A 216 -3.51 26.14 4.08
CA GLN A 216 -2.83 27.11 4.93
C GLN A 216 -1.45 27.43 4.35
N GLN A 217 -0.68 26.38 4.08
CA GLN A 217 0.72 26.47 3.66
C GLN A 217 1.05 25.45 2.56
N TYR A 218 1.83 25.89 1.58
CA TYR A 218 2.50 25.07 0.59
C TYR A 218 3.88 25.67 0.35
N THR A 219 4.87 25.25 1.13
CA THR A 219 6.22 25.81 1.08
C THR A 219 7.17 24.84 0.42
N LEU A 220 7.87 25.32 -0.60
CA LEU A 220 8.99 24.61 -1.18
C LEU A 220 10.16 24.69 -0.19
N GLU A 221 10.51 23.55 0.39
CA GLU A 221 11.68 23.37 1.22
C GLU A 221 12.44 22.19 0.65
N THR A 222 13.46 22.45 -0.16
CA THR A 222 14.35 21.41 -0.66
C THR A 222 15.23 20.95 0.50
N LYS A 223 14.75 19.93 1.23
CA LYS A 223 15.50 19.25 2.28
C LYS A 223 15.78 17.84 1.80
N GLY A 224 17.06 17.54 1.63
CA GLY A 224 17.45 16.22 1.16
C GLY A 224 18.81 16.31 0.52
N SER A 225 19.52 15.19 0.61
CA SER A 225 20.71 14.95 -0.18
C SER A 225 20.43 13.72 -1.03
N TYR A 226 21.03 13.65 -2.21
CA TYR A 226 21.12 12.39 -2.97
C TYR A 226 21.98 11.34 -2.23
N ASP A 227 22.51 11.66 -1.05
CA ASP A 227 23.20 10.74 -0.17
C ASP A 227 22.27 9.64 0.33
N PHE A 228 22.60 8.41 -0.07
CA PHE A 228 21.99 7.22 0.48
C PHE A 228 22.43 7.00 1.93
N LYS A 229 21.46 6.74 2.80
CA LYS A 229 21.69 6.11 4.10
C LYS A 229 21.78 4.60 3.86
N LEU A 230 22.95 4.02 4.16
CA LEU A 230 23.19 2.59 4.00
C LEU A 230 23.22 1.87 5.34
N GLU A 231 22.39 0.86 5.45
CA GLU A 231 22.32 -0.07 6.57
C GLU A 231 22.56 -1.49 6.05
N ALA A 232 23.17 -2.31 6.89
CA ALA A 232 23.42 -3.70 6.55
C ALA A 232 22.87 -4.59 7.67
N TYR A 233 22.27 -5.69 7.26
CA TYR A 233 21.55 -6.61 8.14
C TYR A 233 22.04 -8.03 7.90
N ASP A 234 22.25 -8.77 8.98
CA ASP A 234 22.78 -10.12 8.90
C ASP A 234 21.71 -11.16 8.54
N SER A 235 20.43 -10.80 8.66
CA SER A 235 19.30 -11.69 8.37
C SER A 235 18.06 -10.95 7.89
N TYR A 236 17.15 -11.68 7.24
CA TYR A 236 15.84 -11.16 6.82
C TYR A 236 15.02 -10.64 8.01
N LYS A 237 15.11 -11.31 9.16
CA LYS A 237 14.35 -10.94 10.36
C LYS A 237 14.71 -9.53 10.83
N GLU A 238 16.01 -9.25 10.95
CA GLU A 238 16.51 -7.94 11.38
C GLU A 238 16.13 -6.84 10.38
N TYR A 239 16.31 -7.11 9.08
CA TYR A 239 15.88 -6.22 8.01
C TYR A 239 14.38 -5.91 8.10
N SER A 240 13.53 -6.93 8.17
CA SER A 240 12.07 -6.79 8.21
C SER A 240 11.59 -6.02 9.43
N GLU A 241 12.15 -6.30 10.61
CA GLU A 241 11.78 -5.58 11.84
C GLU A 241 12.14 -4.09 11.76
N HIS A 242 13.32 -3.76 11.23
CA HIS A 242 13.73 -2.37 11.08
C HIS A 242 12.87 -1.63 10.05
N THR A 243 12.69 -2.19 8.86
CA THR A 243 11.89 -1.55 7.80
C THR A 243 10.44 -1.36 8.22
N MET A 244 9.87 -2.30 8.98
CA MET A 244 8.52 -2.16 9.52
C MET A 244 8.41 -1.00 10.52
N ARG A 245 9.35 -0.87 11.46
CA ARG A 245 9.36 0.25 12.42
C ARG A 245 9.58 1.60 11.74
N ALA A 246 10.50 1.66 10.77
CA ALA A 246 10.78 2.86 10.01
C ALA A 246 9.58 3.29 9.16
N SER A 247 8.83 2.35 8.58
CA SER A 247 7.59 2.66 7.84
C SER A 247 6.51 3.23 8.77
N LEU A 248 6.32 2.62 9.95
CA LEU A 248 5.32 3.06 10.92
C LEU A 248 5.61 4.46 11.49
N SER A 249 6.87 4.89 11.55
CA SER A 249 7.23 6.24 12.01
C SER A 249 6.95 7.33 10.97
N LYS A 250 6.79 7.00 9.67
CA LYS A 250 6.55 7.99 8.61
C LYS A 250 5.14 8.58 8.62
N THR A 251 4.19 7.92 9.29
CA THR A 251 2.78 8.30 9.30
C THR A 251 2.29 8.53 10.72
N THR A 252 1.81 9.73 10.99
CA THR A 252 1.17 10.05 12.27
C THR A 252 -0.33 10.13 12.07
N VAL A 253 -1.10 9.40 12.86
CA VAL A 253 -2.56 9.51 12.84
C VAL A 253 -2.99 10.09 14.19
N SER A 254 -3.62 11.25 14.18
CA SER A 254 -4.15 11.87 15.41
C SER A 254 -5.53 11.29 15.71
N PHE A 255 -5.76 10.81 16.93
CA PHE A 255 -6.99 10.12 17.27
C PHE A 255 -7.76 10.78 18.42
N GLY A 256 -9.08 10.91 18.25
CA GLY A 256 -10.05 11.08 19.33
C GLY A 256 -10.51 9.76 19.96
N ILE A 257 -10.04 8.62 19.46
CA ILE A 257 -10.18 7.28 20.07
C ILE A 257 -8.85 7.02 20.75
N ALA A 258 -8.78 6.89 22.08
CA ALA A 258 -7.51 6.67 22.75
C ALA A 258 -6.92 5.32 22.32
N VAL A 259 -5.97 5.38 21.37
CA VAL A 259 -5.10 4.28 20.96
C VAL A 259 -3.67 4.82 20.87
N PRO A 260 -2.93 4.87 21.99
CA PRO A 260 -1.50 5.08 21.94
C PRO A 260 -0.85 3.85 21.27
N GLY A 261 -0.20 4.04 20.13
CA GLY A 261 0.63 3.00 19.49
C GLY A 261 -0.12 2.00 18.59
N VAL A 262 -0.84 2.46 17.57
CA VAL A 262 -1.28 1.59 16.46
C VAL A 262 -0.06 1.21 15.61
N PHE A 263 0.34 -0.05 15.68
CA PHE A 263 1.35 -0.66 14.78
C PHE A 263 0.71 -1.34 13.55
N GLU A 264 -0.62 -1.29 13.40
CA GLU A 264 -1.37 -1.83 12.26
C GLU A 264 -1.68 -0.75 11.22
N LEU A 265 -0.69 0.04 10.80
CA LEU A 265 -0.82 0.72 9.50
C LEU A 265 -0.52 -0.32 8.42
N GLY A 266 -1.51 -0.64 7.60
CA GLY A 266 -1.31 -1.61 6.54
C GLY A 266 -0.58 -0.99 5.36
N TYR A 267 0.20 -1.82 4.66
CA TYR A 267 0.88 -1.42 3.45
C TYR A 267 -0.09 -1.38 2.28
N ASN A 268 0.18 -0.49 1.33
CA ASN A 268 -0.53 -0.47 0.06
C ASN A 268 -0.12 -1.65 -0.82
N TYR A 269 -0.73 -2.81 -0.54
CA TYR A 269 -0.56 -4.02 -1.33
C TYR A 269 -1.38 -3.99 -2.64
N ASN A 270 -2.22 -2.98 -2.84
CA ASN A 270 -2.81 -2.69 -4.14
C ASN A 270 -1.78 -2.08 -5.10
N ASP A 271 -0.79 -1.34 -4.56
CA ASP A 271 0.36 -0.90 -5.34
C ASP A 271 1.19 -2.12 -5.75
N SER A 272 1.25 -2.32 -7.07
CA SER A 272 2.01 -3.42 -7.68
C SER A 272 3.51 -3.37 -7.34
N LYS A 273 4.09 -2.21 -7.08
CA LYS A 273 5.50 -2.03 -6.72
C LYS A 273 5.77 -2.66 -5.35
N TYR A 274 5.02 -2.26 -4.33
CA TYR A 274 5.10 -2.80 -2.98
C TYR A 274 4.76 -4.28 -2.93
N ARG A 275 3.68 -4.69 -3.62
CA ARG A 275 3.31 -6.09 -3.72
C ARG A 275 4.43 -6.93 -4.32
N LYS A 276 5.13 -6.46 -5.36
CA LYS A 276 6.25 -7.19 -5.98
C LYS A 276 7.49 -7.23 -5.07
N SER A 277 7.83 -6.13 -4.41
CA SER A 277 9.00 -6.07 -3.51
C SER A 277 8.84 -7.02 -2.32
N GLU A 278 7.67 -7.01 -1.68
CA GLU A 278 7.36 -7.91 -0.56
C GLU A 278 7.43 -9.38 -0.96
N LYS A 279 6.85 -9.74 -2.13
CA LYS A 279 6.97 -11.10 -2.65
C LYS A 279 8.43 -11.54 -2.85
N LYS A 280 9.27 -10.66 -3.39
CA LYS A 280 10.69 -10.95 -3.60
C LYS A 280 11.44 -11.10 -2.28
N LEU A 281 11.32 -10.14 -1.36
CA LEU A 281 12.07 -10.10 -0.11
C LEU A 281 11.69 -11.26 0.82
N ARG A 282 10.40 -11.60 0.92
CA ARG A 282 9.93 -12.71 1.77
C ARG A 282 10.43 -14.08 1.35
N ARG A 283 10.90 -14.25 0.10
CA ARG A 283 11.55 -15.49 -0.37
C ARG A 283 12.79 -15.83 0.47
N TYR A 284 13.46 -14.81 1.01
CA TYR A 284 14.69 -14.92 1.78
C TYR A 284 14.46 -15.13 3.28
N SER A 285 13.21 -15.17 3.73
CA SER A 285 12.90 -15.57 5.11
C SER A 285 13.40 -16.99 5.35
N GLY A 286 14.19 -17.18 6.40
CA GLY A 286 14.83 -18.46 6.75
C GLY A 286 16.04 -18.85 5.90
N MET A 287 16.44 -18.03 4.92
CA MET A 287 17.68 -18.24 4.17
C MET A 287 18.89 -17.63 4.87
N LYS A 288 20.08 -18.16 4.58
CA LYS A 288 21.37 -17.56 4.96
C LYS A 288 21.72 -16.40 4.00
N SER A 289 20.90 -15.37 4.01
CA SER A 289 21.06 -14.19 3.17
C SER A 289 21.27 -12.96 4.04
N GLN A 290 22.21 -12.11 3.63
CA GLN A 290 22.48 -10.80 4.22
C GLN A 290 21.89 -9.70 3.32
N PHE A 291 21.56 -8.55 3.90
CA PHE A 291 20.88 -7.47 3.21
C PHE A 291 21.65 -6.17 3.35
N ILE A 292 21.79 -5.44 2.24
CA ILE A 292 22.24 -4.05 2.27
C ILE A 292 21.05 -3.20 1.82
N HIS A 293 20.60 -2.34 2.71
CA HIS A 293 19.50 -1.42 2.49
C HIS A 293 20.05 -0.02 2.26
N ALA A 294 19.83 0.53 1.07
CA ALA A 294 20.16 1.88 0.72
C ALA A 294 18.87 2.69 0.58
N HIS A 295 18.74 3.76 1.36
CA HIS A 295 17.56 4.62 1.37
C HIS A 295 17.98 6.06 1.06
N SER A 296 17.37 6.64 0.03
CA SER A 296 17.52 8.03 -0.37
C SER A 296 16.15 8.71 -0.34
N GLN A 297 16.07 9.88 0.26
CA GLN A 297 14.84 10.64 0.43
C GLN A 297 15.07 12.09 0.04
N LEU A 298 14.19 12.61 -0.81
CA LEU A 298 14.19 13.99 -1.29
C LEU A 298 12.88 14.65 -0.84
N GLU A 299 12.93 15.51 0.16
CA GLU A 299 11.77 16.32 0.58
C GLU A 299 11.78 17.63 -0.21
N LEU A 300 10.64 17.96 -0.82
CA LEU A 300 10.50 19.14 -1.67
C LEU A 300 9.51 20.14 -1.12
N VAL A 301 8.37 19.68 -0.62
CA VAL A 301 7.27 20.55 -0.23
C VAL A 301 6.69 20.12 1.11
N HIS A 302 6.49 21.09 1.98
CA HIS A 302 5.63 20.93 3.15
C HIS A 302 4.23 21.52 2.88
N TYR A 303 3.23 20.65 3.02
CA TYR A 303 1.82 20.94 2.86
C TYR A 303 1.14 21.00 4.23
N ALA A 304 0.31 22.00 4.45
CA ALA A 304 -0.57 22.07 5.61
C ALA A 304 -1.95 22.64 5.23
N LEU A 305 -3.00 21.97 5.70
CA LEU A 305 -4.38 22.45 5.63
C LEU A 305 -4.66 23.55 6.64
N LYS A 306 -5.70 24.35 6.34
CA LYS A 306 -6.34 25.20 7.35
C LYS A 306 -6.92 24.33 8.47
N THR A 307 -6.96 24.88 9.68
CA THR A 307 -7.48 24.18 10.86
C THR A 307 -9.00 24.13 10.89
N GLU A 308 -9.68 25.09 10.26
CA GLU A 308 -11.14 25.24 10.29
C GLU A 308 -11.67 25.78 8.96
N ASN A 309 -13.00 25.70 8.78
CA ASN A 309 -13.73 26.20 7.62
C ASN A 309 -13.20 25.64 6.29
N LEU A 310 -12.89 24.34 6.26
CA LEU A 310 -12.47 23.63 5.05
C LEU A 310 -13.66 23.47 4.10
N MET A 311 -13.44 23.67 2.81
CA MET A 311 -14.41 23.38 1.76
C MET A 311 -14.36 21.92 1.38
N LEU A 312 -15.47 21.21 1.63
CA LEU A 312 -15.62 19.79 1.29
C LEU A 312 -15.92 19.62 -0.19
N TYR A 313 -15.44 18.52 -0.78
CA TYR A 313 -15.78 18.15 -2.15
C TYR A 313 -17.30 17.90 -2.28
N THR A 314 -17.89 18.30 -3.40
CA THR A 314 -19.35 18.33 -3.60
C THR A 314 -20.00 16.96 -3.45
N ASP A 315 -19.42 15.92 -4.05
CA ASP A 315 -19.95 14.55 -3.96
C ASP A 315 -19.84 13.99 -2.54
N PHE A 316 -18.74 14.27 -1.85
CA PHE A 316 -18.53 13.88 -0.46
C PHE A 316 -19.54 14.58 0.46
N LEU A 317 -19.76 15.89 0.28
CA LEU A 317 -20.76 16.67 1.00
C LEU A 317 -22.18 16.12 0.77
N SER A 318 -22.52 15.80 -0.48
CA SER A 318 -23.80 15.18 -0.85
C SER A 318 -23.98 13.83 -0.17
N ARG A 319 -22.94 12.98 -0.19
CA ARG A 319 -22.94 11.68 0.48
C ARG A 319 -23.13 11.82 1.99
N LEU A 320 -22.48 12.78 2.64
CA LEU A 320 -22.66 13.05 4.08
C LEU A 320 -24.09 13.51 4.40
N ARG A 321 -24.70 14.34 3.56
CA ARG A 321 -26.10 14.79 3.72
C ARG A 321 -27.11 13.66 3.51
N ALA A 322 -26.75 12.64 2.72
CA ALA A 322 -27.58 11.47 2.47
C ALA A 322 -27.50 10.41 3.59
N LEU A 323 -26.66 10.60 4.62
CA LEU A 323 -26.55 9.65 5.73
C LEU A 323 -27.72 9.78 6.71
N PRO A 324 -28.31 8.64 7.17
CA PRO A 324 -29.38 8.67 8.16
C PRO A 324 -28.86 9.08 9.54
N LEU A 325 -29.66 9.86 10.28
CA LEU A 325 -29.33 10.23 11.66
C LEU A 325 -29.54 9.07 12.64
N GLU A 326 -30.48 8.18 12.34
CA GLU A 326 -30.57 6.90 13.02
C GLU A 326 -29.42 5.98 12.55
N TYR A 327 -28.77 5.33 13.50
CA TYR A 327 -27.55 4.57 13.21
C TYR A 327 -27.84 3.34 12.34
N ALA A 328 -27.41 3.39 11.08
CA ALA A 328 -27.48 2.30 10.12
C ALA A 328 -26.08 2.00 9.56
N TYR A 329 -25.35 1.10 10.21
CA TYR A 329 -23.92 0.86 9.93
C TYR A 329 -23.61 0.62 8.44
N GLY A 330 -24.46 -0.07 7.69
CA GLY A 330 -24.27 -0.29 6.25
C GLY A 330 -24.05 0.98 5.43
N GLU A 331 -24.75 2.09 5.74
CA GLU A 331 -24.58 3.37 5.06
C GLU A 331 -23.22 4.02 5.36
N TYR A 332 -22.82 3.96 6.63
CA TYR A 332 -21.56 4.52 7.11
C TYR A 332 -20.36 3.69 6.65
N ARG A 333 -20.48 2.35 6.60
CA ARG A 333 -19.49 1.45 6.02
C ARG A 333 -19.22 1.77 4.56
N GLN A 334 -20.28 2.05 3.79
CA GLN A 334 -20.14 2.43 2.38
C GLN A 334 -19.37 3.75 2.24
N LEU A 335 -19.66 4.76 3.08
CA LEU A 335 -18.90 6.01 3.09
C LEU A 335 -17.39 5.76 3.28
N TYR A 336 -17.02 4.95 4.27
CA TYR A 336 -15.61 4.66 4.55
C TYR A 336 -14.95 3.80 3.46
N SER A 337 -15.72 2.96 2.77
CA SER A 337 -15.25 2.20 1.61
C SER A 337 -14.98 3.10 0.41
N ASP A 338 -15.79 4.14 0.19
CA ASP A 338 -15.71 4.99 -0.99
C ASP A 338 -14.70 6.14 -0.82
N TYR A 339 -14.58 6.68 0.39
CA TYR A 339 -13.78 7.88 0.69
C TYR A 339 -12.62 7.62 1.66
N GLY A 340 -12.40 6.37 2.08
CA GLY A 340 -11.37 6.04 3.07
C GLY A 340 -11.81 6.43 4.48
N THR A 341 -10.90 6.34 5.45
CA THR A 341 -11.21 6.52 6.89
C THR A 341 -10.71 7.83 7.45
N HIS A 342 -9.66 8.39 6.85
CA HIS A 342 -8.98 9.61 7.29
C HIS A 342 -8.73 10.55 6.11
N TYR A 343 -8.34 11.78 6.40
CA TYR A 343 -7.83 12.75 5.43
C TYR A 343 -6.49 13.33 5.91
N ILE A 344 -5.72 13.87 4.98
CA ILE A 344 -4.37 14.38 5.23
C ILE A 344 -4.46 15.85 5.67
N THR A 345 -3.90 16.18 6.83
CA THR A 345 -3.83 17.56 7.36
C THR A 345 -2.49 18.22 7.14
N GLU A 346 -1.41 17.46 7.32
CA GLU A 346 -0.04 17.89 7.04
C GLU A 346 0.64 16.79 6.21
N ALA A 347 1.46 17.17 5.24
CA ALA A 347 2.22 16.22 4.45
C ALA A 347 3.57 16.78 3.99
N THR A 348 4.53 15.89 3.80
CA THR A 348 5.78 16.19 3.11
C THR A 348 5.78 15.45 1.79
N LEU A 349 5.84 16.22 0.70
CA LEU A 349 5.88 15.72 -0.67
C LEU A 349 7.33 15.65 -1.17
N GLY A 350 7.61 14.65 -1.99
CA GLY A 350 8.87 14.55 -2.72
C GLY A 350 9.11 13.14 -3.26
N GLY A 351 10.35 12.68 -3.18
CA GLY A 351 10.81 11.40 -3.70
C GLY A 351 11.33 10.48 -2.60
N ASP A 352 10.99 9.20 -2.66
CA ASP A 352 11.49 8.17 -1.76
C ASP A 352 12.02 7.01 -2.60
N PHE A 353 13.32 6.75 -2.51
CA PHE A 353 13.97 5.69 -3.25
C PHE A 353 14.66 4.71 -2.30
N VAL A 354 14.21 3.46 -2.36
CA VAL A 354 14.75 2.35 -1.60
C VAL A 354 15.36 1.34 -2.56
N TYR A 355 16.60 0.96 -2.29
CA TYR A 355 17.32 -0.08 -2.99
C TYR A 355 17.87 -1.10 -1.99
N THR A 356 17.42 -2.34 -2.09
CA THR A 356 17.85 -3.44 -1.24
C THR A 356 18.59 -4.48 -2.08
N LEU A 357 19.84 -4.75 -1.68
CA LEU A 357 20.70 -5.78 -2.24
C LEU A 357 20.67 -7.02 -1.34
N VAL A 358 20.40 -8.19 -1.92
CA VAL A 358 20.37 -9.46 -1.19
C VAL A 358 21.59 -10.30 -1.55
N LEU A 359 22.39 -10.68 -0.56
CA LEU A 359 23.66 -11.38 -0.72
C LEU A 359 23.59 -12.75 -0.05
N ASN A 360 24.14 -13.78 -0.70
CA ASN A 360 24.30 -15.09 -0.09
C ASN A 360 25.49 -15.06 0.88
N LYS A 361 25.24 -15.34 2.17
CA LYS A 361 26.27 -15.24 3.22
C LYS A 361 27.46 -16.17 2.97
N ASP A 362 27.20 -17.46 2.75
CA ASP A 362 28.25 -18.47 2.63
C ASP A 362 29.13 -18.19 1.39
N ARG A 363 28.53 -17.74 0.26
CA ARG A 363 29.28 -17.43 -0.97
C ARG A 363 30.05 -16.10 -0.90
N LEU A 364 29.51 -15.11 -0.18
CA LEU A 364 30.22 -13.85 0.06
C LEU A 364 31.50 -14.09 0.87
N GLU A 365 31.39 -14.91 1.93
CA GLU A 365 32.54 -15.27 2.77
C GLU A 365 33.55 -16.15 1.99
N GLN A 366 33.09 -17.09 1.16
CA GLN A 366 33.96 -17.92 0.30
C GLN A 366 34.74 -17.11 -0.75
N SER A 367 34.16 -16.02 -1.25
CA SER A 367 34.84 -15.07 -2.13
C SER A 367 35.76 -14.10 -1.38
N GLY A 368 35.84 -14.22 -0.06
CA GLY A 368 36.75 -13.47 0.79
C GLY A 368 36.27 -12.05 1.09
N TYR A 369 34.96 -11.78 1.04
CA TYR A 369 34.37 -10.48 1.38
C TYR A 369 33.53 -10.57 2.65
N SER A 370 33.53 -9.50 3.44
CA SER A 370 32.61 -9.32 4.56
C SER A 370 31.39 -8.47 4.16
N LEU A 371 30.32 -8.54 4.96
CA LEU A 371 29.14 -7.67 4.79
C LEU A 371 29.53 -6.18 4.87
N ASN A 372 30.49 -5.83 5.73
CA ASN A 372 30.99 -4.47 5.85
C ASN A 372 31.81 -4.04 4.62
N ASP A 373 32.62 -4.94 4.05
CA ASP A 373 33.31 -4.67 2.78
C ASP A 373 32.29 -4.37 1.67
N ALA A 374 31.24 -5.19 1.58
CA ALA A 374 30.17 -5.01 0.60
C ALA A 374 29.41 -3.70 0.80
N LYS A 375 28.99 -3.37 2.04
CA LYS A 375 28.33 -2.10 2.38
C LYS A 375 29.18 -0.90 2.00
N THR A 376 30.46 -0.91 2.37
CA THR A 376 31.38 0.20 2.09
C THR A 376 31.55 0.38 0.57
N CYS A 377 31.57 -0.71 -0.19
CA CYS A 377 31.64 -0.67 -1.63
C CYS A 377 30.39 -0.12 -2.31
N VAL A 378 29.20 -0.56 -1.89
CA VAL A 378 27.95 0.03 -2.39
C VAL A 378 27.90 1.52 -2.05
N GLN A 379 28.33 1.92 -0.85
CA GLN A 379 28.39 3.33 -0.45
C GLN A 379 29.32 4.14 -1.35
N MET A 380 30.49 3.59 -1.72
CA MET A 380 31.41 4.24 -2.66
C MET A 380 30.80 4.36 -4.06
N ALA A 381 30.17 3.30 -4.57
CA ALA A 381 29.56 3.32 -5.91
C ALA A 381 28.44 4.35 -6.02
N LEU A 382 27.57 4.43 -5.01
CA LEU A 382 26.46 5.39 -4.97
C LEU A 382 26.95 6.84 -4.83
N LYS A 383 28.05 7.09 -4.12
CA LYS A 383 28.62 8.43 -3.95
C LYS A 383 29.43 8.94 -5.15
N VAL A 384 30.23 8.07 -5.77
CA VAL A 384 31.19 8.45 -6.81
C VAL A 384 30.56 8.41 -8.20
N GLY A 385 29.41 7.75 -8.37
CA GLY A 385 28.77 7.58 -9.66
C GLY A 385 29.58 6.78 -10.65
N ALA A 386 30.37 5.82 -10.15
CA ALA A 386 31.12 4.92 -10.98
C ALA A 386 30.14 4.09 -11.81
N ASN A 387 29.99 4.46 -13.08
CA ASN A 387 29.32 3.67 -14.09
C ASN A 387 29.89 2.25 -14.00
N ILE A 388 29.02 1.25 -13.87
CA ILE A 388 29.40 -0.16 -13.68
C ILE A 388 30.12 -0.73 -14.94
N LYS A 389 30.30 0.10 -15.98
CA LYS A 389 31.16 -0.15 -17.13
C LYS A 389 32.46 0.66 -17.06
N GLY A 390 33.40 0.19 -16.24
CA GLY A 390 34.84 0.35 -16.46
C GLY A 390 35.51 1.62 -15.90
N VAL A 391 36.26 1.42 -14.79
CA VAL A 391 37.48 2.12 -14.31
C VAL A 391 37.33 3.62 -13.92
N TYR A 392 37.92 4.22 -12.88
CA TYR A 392 39.05 3.99 -11.96
C TYR A 392 38.68 4.54 -10.56
N VAL A 393 39.04 3.86 -9.47
CA VAL A 393 39.21 4.51 -8.16
C VAL A 393 40.72 4.64 -7.94
N SER A 394 41.24 5.86 -8.01
CA SER A 394 42.60 6.17 -7.57
C SER A 394 42.60 6.33 -6.04
N ALA A 395 43.71 5.89 -5.43
CA ALA A 395 44.11 6.02 -4.03
C ALA A 395 43.53 5.00 -3.01
N GLY A 396 44.32 3.95 -2.74
CA GLY A 396 44.22 3.13 -1.52
C GLY A 396 44.06 1.63 -1.76
N VAL A 397 44.62 0.82 -0.85
CA VAL A 397 44.56 -0.66 -0.84
C VAL A 397 43.12 -1.20 -0.90
N SER A 398 42.12 -0.39 -0.55
CA SER A 398 40.68 -0.70 -0.65
C SER A 398 40.08 -0.56 -2.06
N GLY A 399 40.69 0.21 -2.97
CA GLY A 399 40.12 0.50 -4.30
C GLY A 399 40.12 -0.71 -5.26
N GLY A 400 41.14 -1.56 -5.18
CA GLY A 400 41.23 -2.78 -6.02
C GLY A 400 40.21 -3.85 -5.63
N ARG A 401 40.07 -4.11 -4.32
CA ARG A 401 39.13 -5.10 -3.78
C ARG A 401 37.67 -4.71 -4.06
N CYS A 402 37.37 -3.42 -4.03
CA CYS A 402 36.03 -2.92 -4.31
C CYS A 402 35.65 -3.01 -5.80
N SER A 403 36.61 -2.82 -6.70
CA SER A 403 36.36 -2.91 -8.14
C SER A 403 35.82 -4.29 -8.58
N GLY A 404 36.31 -5.37 -7.97
CA GLY A 404 35.81 -6.73 -8.22
C GLY A 404 34.37 -6.93 -7.73
N LEU A 405 34.06 -6.45 -6.52
CA LEU A 405 32.73 -6.56 -5.93
C LEU A 405 31.69 -5.71 -6.67
N LEU A 406 32.06 -4.51 -7.12
CA LEU A 406 31.19 -3.65 -7.93
C LEU A 406 30.94 -4.20 -9.33
N LYS A 407 31.91 -4.90 -9.92
CA LYS A 407 31.71 -5.60 -11.19
C LYS A 407 30.66 -6.69 -11.06
N GLU A 408 30.74 -7.51 -10.02
CA GLU A 408 29.74 -8.54 -9.70
C GLU A 408 28.33 -7.96 -9.49
N PHE A 409 28.23 -6.77 -8.89
CA PHE A 409 26.94 -6.07 -8.72
C PHE A 409 26.30 -5.59 -10.03
N GLY A 410 27.10 -5.40 -11.08
CA GLY A 410 26.58 -5.04 -12.41
C GLY A 410 26.25 -6.24 -13.29
N GLU A 411 26.68 -7.43 -12.91
CA GLU A 411 26.51 -8.63 -13.70
C GLU A 411 25.12 -9.23 -13.46
N THR A 412 24.46 -9.66 -14.54
CA THR A 412 23.16 -10.33 -14.48
C THR A 412 23.21 -11.69 -13.79
N HIS A 413 24.40 -12.29 -13.71
CA HIS A 413 24.67 -13.58 -13.08
C HIS A 413 25.88 -13.48 -12.16
N SER A 414 25.69 -12.89 -10.98
CA SER A 414 26.72 -12.86 -9.94
C SER A 414 26.84 -14.21 -9.23
N SER A 415 28.04 -14.49 -8.72
CA SER A 415 28.32 -15.68 -7.91
C SER A 415 27.65 -15.62 -6.52
N PHE A 416 27.57 -14.45 -5.89
CA PHE A 416 27.08 -14.28 -4.51
C PHE A 416 25.91 -13.30 -4.34
N VAL A 417 25.57 -12.47 -5.33
CA VAL A 417 24.33 -11.67 -5.27
C VAL A 417 23.13 -12.52 -5.65
N GLU A 418 22.10 -12.53 -4.80
CA GLU A 418 20.90 -13.34 -5.01
C GLU A 418 19.78 -12.56 -5.72
N ASP A 419 19.52 -11.30 -5.37
CA ASP A 419 18.53 -10.45 -6.04
C ASP A 419 18.72 -8.95 -5.71
N TYR A 420 18.04 -8.13 -6.51
CA TYR A 420 17.97 -6.68 -6.42
C TYR A 420 16.50 -6.26 -6.30
N VAL A 421 16.20 -5.50 -5.26
CA VAL A 421 14.84 -5.02 -4.99
C VAL A 421 14.87 -3.50 -4.88
N ALA A 422 14.26 -2.84 -5.86
CA ALA A 422 14.13 -1.40 -5.91
C ALA A 422 12.66 -0.99 -5.76
N VAL A 423 12.40 0.03 -4.93
CA VAL A 423 11.08 0.67 -4.77
C VAL A 423 11.30 2.17 -4.93
N VAL A 424 10.71 2.75 -5.98
CA VAL A 424 10.84 4.17 -6.32
C VAL A 424 9.47 4.84 -6.25
N ARG A 425 9.39 5.91 -5.46
CA ARG A 425 8.21 6.77 -5.25
C ARG A 425 8.52 8.21 -5.64
N GLY A 426 7.57 8.85 -6.32
CA GLY A 426 7.78 10.14 -6.97
C GLY A 426 8.62 10.01 -8.26
N GLY A 427 8.46 10.98 -9.15
CA GLY A 427 9.12 11.03 -10.46
C GLY A 427 8.24 10.57 -11.62
N ASP A 428 8.73 10.78 -12.84
CA ASP A 428 8.07 10.35 -14.07
C ASP A 428 8.27 8.84 -14.32
N SER A 429 7.49 8.29 -15.24
CA SER A 429 7.51 6.84 -15.52
C SER A 429 8.84 6.34 -16.08
N GLU A 430 9.58 7.16 -16.83
CA GLU A 430 10.86 6.79 -17.44
C GLU A 430 11.95 6.69 -16.37
N THR A 431 12.13 7.73 -15.57
CA THR A 431 13.15 7.74 -14.50
C THR A 431 12.86 6.67 -13.46
N VAL A 432 11.60 6.49 -13.07
CA VAL A 432 11.15 5.42 -12.17
C VAL A 432 11.48 4.03 -12.74
N ALA A 433 11.22 3.79 -14.02
CA ALA A 433 11.53 2.50 -14.65
C ALA A 433 13.03 2.22 -14.73
N ARG A 434 13.83 3.26 -15.03
CA ARG A 434 15.30 3.17 -15.09
C ARG A 434 15.91 2.91 -13.71
N LEU A 435 15.43 3.58 -12.67
CA LEU A 435 15.86 3.35 -11.28
C LEU A 435 15.39 2.00 -10.72
N ALA A 436 14.23 1.52 -11.17
CA ALA A 436 13.73 0.19 -10.80
C ALA A 436 14.46 -0.96 -11.52
N ALA A 437 15.37 -0.66 -12.45
CA ALA A 437 16.18 -1.67 -13.12
C ALA A 437 17.18 -2.33 -12.17
N LYS A 438 17.76 -3.47 -12.60
CA LYS A 438 18.71 -4.26 -11.79
C LYS A 438 20.12 -3.63 -11.67
N GLN A 439 20.27 -2.34 -11.90
CA GLN A 439 21.56 -1.65 -11.92
C GLN A 439 21.61 -0.62 -10.81
N LEU A 440 22.80 -0.37 -10.26
CA LEU A 440 22.97 0.73 -9.31
C LEU A 440 22.68 2.07 -10.00
N PRO A 441 22.00 3.00 -9.31
CA PRO A 441 21.72 4.32 -9.84
C PRO A 441 23.02 5.10 -10.07
N THR A 442 23.07 5.88 -11.15
CA THR A 442 24.13 6.87 -11.37
C THR A 442 23.70 8.23 -10.83
N PRO A 443 24.64 9.13 -10.44
CA PRO A 443 24.33 10.49 -10.02
C PRO A 443 23.51 11.25 -11.06
N ASP A 444 23.84 11.11 -12.35
CA ASP A 444 23.08 11.73 -13.43
C ASP A 444 21.63 11.25 -13.46
N LEU A 445 21.40 9.95 -13.23
CA LEU A 445 20.05 9.38 -13.16
C LEU A 445 19.31 9.85 -11.91
N MET A 446 20.01 10.00 -10.78
CA MET A 446 19.44 10.54 -9.54
C MET A 446 19.06 12.01 -9.68
N GLN A 447 19.85 12.80 -10.40
CA GLN A 447 19.51 14.19 -10.73
C GLN A 447 18.27 14.26 -11.60
N LEU A 448 18.22 13.49 -12.70
CA LEU A 448 17.05 13.40 -13.57
C LEU A 448 15.78 12.99 -12.80
N TRP A 449 15.91 12.01 -11.89
CA TRP A 449 14.80 11.62 -11.02
C TRP A 449 14.40 12.76 -10.07
N GLY A 450 15.35 13.47 -9.48
CA GLY A 450 15.07 14.62 -8.62
C GLY A 450 14.31 15.72 -9.34
N ASP A 451 14.69 16.03 -10.58
CA ASP A 451 13.99 17.00 -11.44
C ASP A 451 12.57 16.50 -11.75
N ALA A 452 12.41 15.22 -12.05
CA ALA A 452 11.09 14.64 -12.31
C ALA A 452 10.18 14.61 -11.06
N VAL A 453 10.76 14.36 -9.89
CA VAL A 453 10.04 14.38 -8.60
C VAL A 453 9.48 15.77 -8.30
N HIS A 454 10.13 16.84 -8.76
CA HIS A 454 9.60 18.20 -8.62
C HIS A 454 8.22 18.37 -9.28
N TYR A 455 8.02 17.77 -10.46
CA TYR A 455 6.77 17.85 -11.22
C TYR A 455 5.75 16.77 -10.82
N ASN A 456 6.23 15.62 -10.32
CA ASN A 456 5.38 14.52 -9.89
C ASN A 456 5.83 13.96 -8.53
N PRO A 457 5.65 14.73 -7.44
CA PRO A 457 6.05 14.29 -6.11
C PRO A 457 5.02 13.30 -5.53
N ASP A 458 5.49 12.43 -4.64
CA ASP A 458 4.66 11.50 -3.87
C ASP A 458 4.64 11.91 -2.38
N ILE A 459 3.67 11.41 -1.62
CA ILE A 459 3.50 11.68 -0.19
C ILE A 459 4.47 10.80 0.61
N ILE A 460 5.54 11.38 1.14
CA ILE A 460 6.59 10.66 1.90
C ILE A 460 6.21 10.54 3.38
N HIS A 461 5.76 11.66 3.95
CA HIS A 461 5.32 11.77 5.34
C HIS A 461 3.94 12.40 5.37
N SER A 462 3.10 11.96 6.30
CA SER A 462 1.76 12.53 6.42
C SER A 462 1.22 12.42 7.84
N LYS A 463 0.41 13.42 8.18
CA LYS A 463 -0.39 13.49 9.38
C LYS A 463 -1.85 13.41 9.00
N MET A 464 -2.56 12.45 9.56
CA MET A 464 -3.92 12.13 9.17
C MET A 464 -4.89 12.31 10.33
N VAL A 465 -6.11 12.74 10.01
CA VAL A 465 -7.22 12.94 10.93
C VAL A 465 -8.44 12.16 10.44
N PRO A 466 -9.26 11.55 11.32
CA PRO A 466 -10.46 10.84 10.91
C PRO A 466 -11.45 11.71 10.12
N LEU A 467 -12.14 11.14 9.13
CA LEU A 467 -13.08 11.88 8.29
C LEU A 467 -14.22 12.54 9.07
N TYR A 468 -14.62 12.00 10.22
CA TYR A 468 -15.70 12.58 11.03
C TYR A 468 -15.33 13.96 11.61
N GLU A 469 -14.05 14.35 11.61
CA GLU A 469 -13.64 15.70 11.99
C GLU A 469 -14.01 16.76 10.94
N LEU A 470 -14.25 16.35 9.68
CA LEU A 470 -14.76 17.25 8.62
C LEU A 470 -16.23 17.61 8.79
N VAL A 471 -16.97 16.92 9.68
CA VAL A 471 -18.37 17.22 9.95
C VAL A 471 -18.47 18.36 10.95
N THR A 472 -18.83 19.54 10.44
CA THR A 472 -18.94 20.78 11.22
C THR A 472 -20.40 21.22 11.39
N THR A 473 -20.67 22.09 12.37
CA THR A 473 -21.99 22.72 12.55
C THR A 473 -22.33 23.74 11.46
N TRP A 474 -21.35 24.14 10.65
CA TRP A 474 -21.54 25.06 9.51
C TRP A 474 -22.22 24.37 8.33
N ASP A 475 -21.93 23.10 8.10
CA ASP A 475 -22.49 22.34 6.98
C ASP A 475 -23.71 21.50 7.38
N PHE A 476 -23.83 21.14 8.66
CA PHE A 476 -24.82 20.19 9.16
C PHE A 476 -25.51 20.68 10.44
N THR A 477 -26.85 20.75 10.44
CA THR A 477 -27.62 21.13 11.64
C THR A 477 -27.55 20.08 12.75
N SER A 478 -27.33 18.81 12.39
CA SER A 478 -27.24 17.64 13.27
C SER A 478 -25.80 17.10 13.40
N ALA A 479 -24.80 17.97 13.21
CA ALA A 479 -23.36 17.62 13.18
C ALA A 479 -22.93 16.72 14.36
N ASN A 480 -23.37 17.02 15.58
CA ASN A 480 -23.00 16.26 16.77
C ASN A 480 -23.45 14.78 16.70
N THR A 481 -24.68 14.54 16.26
CA THR A 481 -25.23 13.19 16.10
C THR A 481 -24.51 12.45 14.98
N LEU A 482 -24.31 13.13 13.84
CA LEU A 482 -23.64 12.56 12.69
C LEU A 482 -22.19 12.19 13.01
N LYS A 483 -21.44 13.09 13.67
CA LYS A 483 -20.07 12.87 14.13
C LYS A 483 -19.98 11.70 15.11
N LYS A 484 -20.92 11.58 16.05
CA LYS A 484 -21.02 10.43 16.97
C LYS A 484 -21.23 9.12 16.22
N ASN A 485 -22.16 9.09 15.27
CA ASN A 485 -22.44 7.90 14.46
C ASN A 485 -21.26 7.51 13.58
N LEU A 486 -20.62 8.48 12.91
CA LEU A 486 -19.43 8.26 12.10
C LEU A 486 -18.28 7.72 12.95
N ARG A 487 -18.05 8.28 14.14
CA ARG A 487 -17.01 7.80 15.06
C ARG A 487 -17.26 6.36 15.50
N ARG A 488 -18.51 6.00 15.81
CA ARG A 488 -18.89 4.61 16.12
C ARG A 488 -18.67 3.69 14.91
N ALA A 489 -19.15 4.10 13.74
CA ALA A 489 -19.02 3.32 12.51
C ALA A 489 -17.55 3.15 12.10
N LEU A 490 -16.68 4.13 12.36
CA LEU A 490 -15.25 4.00 12.08
C LEU A 490 -14.63 2.87 12.90
N ALA A 491 -14.95 2.79 14.20
CA ALA A 491 -14.44 1.73 15.05
C ALA A 491 -14.93 0.34 14.59
N GLU A 492 -16.21 0.23 14.19
CA GLU A 492 -16.78 -1.00 13.63
C GLU A 492 -16.17 -1.34 12.25
N TYR A 493 -15.90 -0.35 11.40
CA TYR A 493 -15.28 -0.53 10.09
C TYR A 493 -13.84 -1.00 10.20
N LEU A 494 -13.05 -0.39 11.09
CA LEU A 494 -11.65 -0.75 11.28
C LEU A 494 -11.50 -2.19 11.82
N SER A 495 -12.43 -2.65 12.65
CA SER A 495 -12.42 -4.05 13.11
C SER A 495 -12.93 -5.01 12.02
N GLU A 496 -13.97 -4.65 11.27
CA GLU A 496 -14.53 -5.49 10.21
C GLU A 496 -13.59 -5.64 9.01
N SER A 497 -12.86 -4.59 8.67
CA SER A 497 -11.96 -4.50 7.50
C SER A 497 -10.48 -4.80 7.82
N SER A 498 -10.16 -5.26 9.03
CA SER A 498 -8.79 -5.66 9.37
C SER A 498 -8.42 -7.00 8.72
N SER A 499 -7.18 -7.09 8.21
CA SER A 499 -6.63 -8.33 7.63
C SER A 499 -6.41 -9.43 8.67
N CYS A 500 -6.48 -9.13 9.98
CA CYS A 500 -6.44 -10.12 11.05
C CYS A 500 -7.55 -11.17 10.96
N ARG A 501 -8.63 -10.87 10.23
CA ARG A 501 -9.80 -11.74 10.04
C ARG A 501 -9.58 -12.81 8.97
N CYS A 502 -8.55 -12.64 8.15
CA CYS A 502 -8.17 -13.65 7.18
C CYS A 502 -7.48 -14.82 7.88
N SER A 503 -7.74 -16.02 7.40
CA SER A 503 -6.95 -17.20 7.75
C SER A 503 -5.51 -17.03 7.27
N PRO A 504 -4.53 -17.59 7.98
CA PRO A 504 -3.13 -17.42 7.63
C PRO A 504 -2.80 -18.15 6.33
N CYS A 505 -1.98 -17.52 5.49
CA CYS A 505 -1.47 -18.14 4.27
C CYS A 505 -0.28 -19.07 4.59
N LEU A 506 -0.07 -20.08 3.75
CA LEU A 506 1.05 -21.01 3.91
C LEU A 506 2.37 -20.38 3.42
N ASN A 507 3.49 -21.04 3.76
CA ASN A 507 4.82 -20.73 3.23
C ASN A 507 5.25 -19.24 3.35
N ASN A 508 4.89 -18.61 4.48
CA ASN A 508 5.14 -17.20 4.79
C ASN A 508 4.43 -16.19 3.87
N GLY A 509 3.27 -16.57 3.33
CA GLY A 509 2.38 -15.67 2.60
C GLY A 509 1.71 -14.65 3.52
N ILE A 510 1.42 -13.46 2.96
CA ILE A 510 0.70 -12.40 3.67
C ILE A 510 -0.78 -12.49 3.32
N ALA A 511 -1.65 -12.56 4.31
CA ALA A 511 -3.09 -12.46 4.10
C ALA A 511 -3.51 -10.99 4.08
N VAL A 512 -4.23 -10.57 3.03
CA VAL A 512 -4.74 -9.21 2.87
C VAL A 512 -6.23 -9.25 2.58
N LEU A 513 -7.01 -8.51 3.36
CA LEU A 513 -8.44 -8.36 3.13
C LEU A 513 -8.71 -7.29 2.07
N LYS A 514 -9.52 -7.61 1.07
CA LYS A 514 -9.99 -6.70 0.02
C LYS A 514 -11.51 -6.81 -0.10
N GLY A 515 -12.22 -5.81 0.43
CA GLY A 515 -13.68 -5.87 0.52
C GLY A 515 -14.12 -7.05 1.38
N THR A 516 -14.77 -8.04 0.76
CA THR A 516 -15.29 -9.25 1.41
C THR A 516 -14.43 -10.50 1.20
N ARG A 517 -13.29 -10.38 0.51
CA ARG A 517 -12.40 -11.52 0.19
C ARG A 517 -11.00 -11.35 0.74
N CYS A 518 -10.41 -12.44 1.20
CA CYS A 518 -9.01 -12.52 1.62
C CYS A 518 -8.15 -13.08 0.48
N GLU A 519 -7.09 -12.35 0.15
CA GLU A 519 -6.10 -12.74 -0.86
C GLU A 519 -4.74 -13.02 -0.20
N CYS A 520 -4.07 -14.08 -0.64
CA CYS A 520 -2.71 -14.39 -0.22
C CYS A 520 -1.66 -13.78 -1.16
N ILE A 521 -0.74 -13.01 -0.59
CA ILE A 521 0.44 -12.49 -1.30
C ILE A 521 1.60 -13.46 -1.07
N CYS A 522 1.78 -14.35 -2.05
CA CYS A 522 2.74 -15.43 -2.00
C CYS A 522 4.19 -14.99 -2.31
N PRO A 523 5.19 -15.39 -1.49
CA PRO A 523 6.59 -15.14 -1.77
C PRO A 523 7.03 -15.68 -3.14
N ALA A 524 8.06 -15.08 -3.72
CA ALA A 524 8.57 -15.50 -5.03
C ALA A 524 9.05 -16.96 -4.98
N GLY A 525 8.54 -17.79 -5.90
CA GLY A 525 8.81 -19.22 -5.93
C GLY A 525 7.77 -20.08 -5.20
N THR A 526 6.69 -19.49 -4.66
CA THR A 526 5.50 -20.24 -4.25
C THR A 526 4.31 -19.96 -5.16
N ARG A 527 3.42 -20.94 -5.27
CA ARG A 527 2.22 -20.91 -6.10
C ARG A 527 1.04 -21.48 -5.33
N GLY A 528 -0.16 -21.34 -5.91
CA GLY A 528 -1.40 -21.75 -5.30
C GLY A 528 -2.17 -20.61 -4.64
N LEU A 529 -3.45 -20.83 -4.35
CA LEU A 529 -4.34 -19.83 -3.75
C LEU A 529 -3.96 -19.54 -2.28
N SER A 530 -3.43 -20.55 -1.59
CA SER A 530 -2.97 -20.47 -0.21
C SER A 530 -1.44 -20.39 -0.08
N CYS A 531 -0.73 -20.28 -1.21
CA CYS A 531 0.72 -20.38 -1.32
C CYS A 531 1.27 -21.78 -0.95
N GLU A 532 0.49 -22.84 -1.16
CA GLU A 532 0.76 -24.23 -0.75
C GLU A 532 1.94 -24.88 -1.49
N THR A 533 2.13 -24.53 -2.76
CA THR A 533 3.11 -25.19 -3.63
C THR A 533 4.46 -24.49 -3.56
N THR A 534 5.51 -25.23 -3.20
CA THR A 534 6.87 -24.71 -3.08
C THR A 534 7.90 -25.79 -3.35
N LEU A 535 9.01 -25.44 -4.00
CA LEU A 535 10.17 -26.33 -4.18
C LEU A 535 11.05 -26.45 -2.91
N ARG A 536 10.74 -25.67 -1.87
CA ARG A 536 11.53 -25.58 -0.64
C ARG A 536 10.74 -26.06 0.57
N SER A 537 11.31 -26.98 1.33
CA SER A 537 10.81 -27.43 2.64
C SER A 537 11.39 -26.57 3.79
N GLY A 538 10.67 -26.50 4.92
CA GLY A 538 11.17 -25.88 6.15
C GLY A 538 11.22 -24.35 6.15
N LYS A 539 10.20 -23.68 5.63
CA LYS A 539 10.13 -22.21 5.66
C LYS A 539 9.88 -21.67 7.08
N THR A 540 10.47 -20.53 7.35
CA THR A 540 10.09 -19.64 8.46
C THR A 540 8.64 -19.22 8.30
N VAL A 541 7.97 -19.04 9.43
CA VAL A 541 6.63 -18.44 9.48
C VAL A 541 6.77 -17.18 10.30
N ASP A 542 6.58 -16.02 9.68
CA ASP A 542 6.53 -14.76 10.40
C ASP A 542 5.22 -14.69 11.19
N GLY A 543 5.32 -14.26 12.44
CA GLY A 543 4.17 -14.08 13.30
C GLY A 543 3.32 -12.91 12.84
N ASN A 544 2.01 -13.06 12.96
CA ASN A 544 1.08 -11.96 12.76
C ASN A 544 -0.04 -11.96 13.81
N TRP A 545 -0.59 -10.77 14.06
CA TRP A 545 -1.52 -10.54 15.15
C TRP A 545 -2.88 -11.20 14.87
N SER A 546 -3.45 -11.82 15.90
CA SER A 546 -4.87 -12.11 15.96
C SER A 546 -5.66 -10.79 15.95
N CYS A 547 -6.93 -10.87 15.60
CA CYS A 547 -7.81 -9.72 15.83
C CYS A 547 -7.83 -9.34 17.32
N TRP A 548 -8.01 -8.05 17.56
CA TRP A 548 -8.28 -7.53 18.88
C TRP A 548 -9.54 -8.16 19.46
N SER A 549 -9.50 -8.45 20.76
CA SER A 549 -10.71 -8.81 21.51
C SER A 549 -11.71 -7.67 21.50
N GLU A 550 -12.96 -8.00 21.80
CA GLU A 550 -13.93 -6.99 22.22
C GLU A 550 -13.39 -6.22 23.44
N TRP A 551 -13.83 -4.97 23.58
CA TRP A 551 -13.49 -4.17 24.75
C TRP A 551 -14.10 -4.78 26.01
N SER A 552 -13.33 -4.82 27.09
CA SER A 552 -13.82 -5.20 28.41
C SER A 552 -14.93 -4.26 28.89
N ALA A 553 -15.71 -4.70 29.87
CA ALA A 553 -16.55 -3.79 30.64
C ALA A 553 -15.69 -2.67 31.24
N CYS A 554 -16.28 -1.48 31.37
CA CYS A 554 -15.65 -0.33 32.00
C CYS A 554 -15.35 -0.67 33.47
N SER A 555 -14.09 -0.60 33.86
CA SER A 555 -13.61 -0.84 35.23
C SER A 555 -12.70 0.30 35.63
N GLY A 556 -13.09 1.06 36.64
CA GLY A 556 -12.32 2.22 37.11
C GLY A 556 -12.05 3.26 36.02
N GLN A 557 -13.07 3.66 35.25
CA GLN A 557 -12.97 4.60 34.11
C GLN A 557 -12.06 4.15 32.96
N THR A 558 -11.60 2.90 32.98
CA THR A 558 -10.79 2.32 31.89
C THR A 558 -11.46 1.08 31.34
N LYS A 559 -11.37 0.87 30.03
CA LYS A 559 -11.66 -0.41 29.37
C LYS A 559 -10.42 -0.89 28.61
N ARG A 560 -10.25 -2.21 28.52
CA ARG A 560 -9.05 -2.86 27.97
C ARG A 560 -9.43 -3.85 26.88
N ARG A 561 -8.52 -4.10 25.95
CA ARG A 561 -8.62 -5.18 24.95
C ARG A 561 -7.25 -5.78 24.68
N THR A 562 -7.22 -7.04 24.25
CA THR A 562 -5.97 -7.79 24.04
C THR A 562 -5.97 -8.47 22.67
N ARG A 563 -4.76 -8.79 22.19
CA ARG A 563 -4.52 -9.61 21.00
C ARG A 563 -3.30 -10.49 21.21
N HIS A 564 -3.19 -11.55 20.42
CA HIS A 564 -2.12 -12.54 20.55
C HIS A 564 -1.41 -12.73 19.22
N CYS A 565 -0.11 -13.02 19.25
CA CYS A 565 0.69 -13.28 18.05
C CYS A 565 0.46 -14.71 17.56
N THR A 566 -0.76 -14.98 17.07
CA THR A 566 -1.23 -16.33 16.76
C THR A 566 -1.80 -16.51 15.36
N ASN A 567 -1.83 -15.47 14.52
CA ASN A 567 -2.41 -15.54 13.17
C ASN A 567 -1.42 -15.17 12.05
N PRO A 568 -0.38 -16.00 11.79
CA PRO A 568 -0.01 -17.24 12.47
C PRO A 568 0.97 -17.01 13.63
N VAL A 569 1.26 -18.05 14.42
CA VAL A 569 2.34 -18.04 15.42
C VAL A 569 3.69 -18.06 14.70
N PRO A 570 4.68 -17.24 15.11
CA PRO A 570 6.01 -17.29 14.52
C PRO A 570 6.67 -18.68 14.71
N GLN A 571 7.24 -19.24 13.64
CA GLN A 571 7.91 -20.55 13.66
C GLN A 571 9.25 -20.52 12.91
N ASN A 572 10.13 -21.46 13.27
CA ASN A 572 11.43 -21.70 12.63
C ASN A 572 12.34 -20.46 12.53
N GLY A 573 12.21 -19.52 13.48
CA GLY A 573 12.99 -18.27 13.49
C GLY A 573 12.36 -17.09 12.75
N GLY A 574 11.07 -17.16 12.43
CA GLY A 574 10.31 -16.05 11.84
C GLY A 574 10.24 -14.80 12.72
N VAL A 575 9.78 -13.70 12.12
CA VAL A 575 9.65 -12.39 12.77
C VAL A 575 8.56 -12.42 13.85
N ALA A 576 8.81 -11.79 15.01
CA ALA A 576 7.79 -11.66 16.05
C ALA A 576 6.82 -10.51 15.75
N CYS A 577 5.59 -10.57 16.27
CA CYS A 577 4.61 -9.53 16.00
C CYS A 577 5.02 -8.18 16.63
N PRO A 578 5.14 -7.09 15.84
CA PRO A 578 5.53 -5.78 16.37
C PRO A 578 4.34 -5.05 17.02
N GLY A 579 4.60 -4.30 18.09
CA GLY A 579 3.62 -3.46 18.78
C GLY A 579 3.02 -4.07 20.05
N PRO A 580 2.05 -3.41 20.68
CA PRO A 580 1.51 -3.82 21.97
C PRO A 580 0.55 -5.00 21.81
N LEU A 581 0.57 -5.90 22.79
CA LEU A 581 -0.38 -7.01 22.94
C LEU A 581 -1.69 -6.58 23.63
N GLU A 582 -1.67 -5.43 24.30
CA GLU A 582 -2.77 -4.91 25.09
C GLU A 582 -2.93 -3.41 24.88
N GLU A 583 -4.18 -2.97 24.92
CA GLU A 583 -4.56 -1.58 24.78
C GLU A 583 -5.60 -1.19 25.84
N SER A 584 -5.48 0.03 26.35
CA SER A 584 -6.40 0.62 27.33
C SER A 584 -6.87 1.99 26.87
N THR A 585 -8.15 2.28 27.10
CA THR A 585 -8.76 3.57 26.76
C THR A 585 -9.77 3.96 27.83
N ASP A 586 -10.03 5.25 27.96
CA ASP A 586 -10.99 5.77 28.93
C ASP A 586 -12.44 5.38 28.53
N CYS A 587 -13.26 5.16 29.55
CA CYS A 587 -14.71 5.17 29.49
C CYS A 587 -15.23 6.36 30.31
#